data_AF-A0A853A4U0-F1
#
_entry.id   AF-A0A853A4U0-F1
#
_cell.length_a   1.000
_cell.length_b   1.000
_cell.length_c   1.000
_cell.angle_alpha   90.00
_cell.angle_beta   90.00
_cell.angle_gamma   90.00
#
_symmetry.space_group_name_H-M   'P 1'
#
loop_
_entity.id
_entity.type
_entity.pdbx_description
1 polymer ?
#
loop_
_entity_poly.entity_id
_entity_poly.type
_entity_poly.pdbx_seq_one_letter_code
_entity_poly.pdbx_strand_id
1 'polypeptide(L)'
;MIRLSPNRLRASILGGLVAAALLLFPGLAAAATAPSEEAPSEEAASHGARPPYSLLQMNLCLSGYAGCYAGTEYPNIVDETVARIQANDVNAVTLNEACSGDVAEIAARTGYHYRFATVIYRGAELPCRTPGGRGVFGNAVLTKEAILASEDAPFSVFSGVEQRRWLCVTTARRVDVCTSHLSTDGEAPGSTNSVQCAELGQVLATRGRPTIFAGDVNRRTSCAPAGHWTLTDAAATQAPGIQHAYGNLTSPRLELEPTTYTDHDALVVRAGLPR
;
A
#
# COMPACT_ATOMS: atom_id res chain seq x y z
N MET A 1 3.27 49.47 34.83
CA MET A 1 2.21 49.25 35.84
C MET A 1 1.28 48.19 35.27
N ILE A 2 1.38 46.93 35.73
CA ILE A 2 0.49 46.34 36.76
C ILE A 2 -0.95 46.27 36.22
N ARG A 3 -1.56 45.13 35.90
CA ARG A 3 -1.84 43.96 36.76
C ARG A 3 -2.28 42.75 35.92
N LEU A 4 -1.72 41.58 36.19
CA LEU A 4 -2.39 40.28 36.03
C LEU A 4 -3.53 40.16 37.05
N SER A 5 -4.60 39.43 36.74
CA SER A 5 -5.18 38.48 37.72
C SER A 5 -6.13 37.46 37.09
N PRO A 6 -6.04 36.18 37.50
CA PRO A 6 -6.86 35.05 37.04
C PRO A 6 -8.10 34.85 37.92
N ASN A 7 -9.09 34.10 37.42
CA ASN A 7 -10.09 33.39 38.22
C ASN A 7 -10.44 32.10 37.45
N ARG A 8 -10.17 30.90 38.00
CA ARG A 8 -10.98 30.17 39.00
C ARG A 8 -12.34 29.77 38.38
N LEU A 9 -12.85 28.55 38.43
CA LEU A 9 -12.71 27.49 39.44
C LEU A 9 -13.29 26.17 38.86
N ARG A 10 -12.79 25.07 39.44
CA ARG A 10 -13.24 23.66 39.45
C ARG A 10 -14.75 23.39 39.30
N ALA A 11 -15.09 22.28 38.63
CA ALA A 11 -16.09 21.31 39.13
C ALA A 11 -15.90 19.93 38.47
N SER A 12 -15.33 18.99 39.24
CA SER A 12 -15.51 17.55 39.03
C SER A 12 -16.83 17.15 39.68
N ILE A 13 -17.73 16.47 38.97
CA ILE A 13 -18.77 15.65 39.60
C ILE A 13 -18.83 14.29 38.91
N LEU A 14 -18.62 13.31 39.77
CA LEU A 14 -18.73 11.87 39.67
C LEU A 14 -20.21 11.47 39.57
N GLY A 15 -20.54 10.50 38.73
CA GLY A 15 -21.82 9.79 38.79
C GLY A 15 -21.89 8.77 37.66
N GLY A 16 -22.25 7.51 37.85
CA GLY A 16 -22.63 6.74 39.02
C GLY A 16 -22.91 5.35 38.47
N LEU A 17 -22.24 4.33 39.02
CA LEU A 17 -22.45 2.93 38.68
C LEU A 17 -23.86 2.51 39.10
N VAL A 18 -24.63 1.94 38.17
CA VAL A 18 -25.86 1.20 38.45
C VAL A 18 -25.61 -0.29 38.21
N ALA A 19 -26.14 -1.07 39.14
CA ALA A 19 -25.80 -2.44 39.45
C ALA A 19 -26.66 -3.50 38.74
N ALA A 20 -26.12 -4.72 38.77
CA ALA A 20 -26.78 -6.00 39.03
C ALA A 20 -27.83 -6.57 38.04
N ALA A 21 -27.55 -7.78 37.55
CA ALA A 21 -28.40 -8.94 37.83
C ALA A 21 -27.67 -10.26 37.47
N LEU A 22 -27.46 -11.09 38.49
CA LEU A 22 -27.19 -12.52 38.34
C LEU A 22 -28.46 -13.22 37.82
N LEU A 23 -28.31 -14.15 36.87
CA LEU A 23 -29.17 -15.31 36.76
C LEU A 23 -28.34 -16.57 36.48
N LEU A 24 -28.36 -17.48 37.45
CA LEU A 24 -27.93 -18.87 37.39
C LEU A 24 -29.00 -19.70 36.65
N PHE A 25 -28.57 -20.56 35.72
CA PHE A 25 -29.36 -21.72 35.29
C PHE A 25 -28.46 -22.96 35.21
N PRO A 26 -28.74 -24.02 35.98
CA PRO A 26 -28.22 -25.35 35.72
C PRO A 26 -29.24 -26.14 34.87
N GLY A 27 -28.79 -26.73 33.77
CA GLY A 27 -29.59 -27.61 32.92
C GLY A 27 -28.80 -28.85 32.52
N LEU A 28 -29.19 -29.99 33.10
CA LEU A 28 -28.64 -31.31 32.83
C LEU A 28 -29.00 -31.83 31.43
N ALA A 29 -28.02 -32.50 30.82
CA ALA A 29 -28.07 -33.75 30.06
C ALA A 29 -29.18 -34.01 29.01
N ALA A 30 -28.75 -34.24 27.77
CA ALA A 30 -29.14 -35.42 26.99
C ALA A 30 -28.08 -35.69 25.91
N ALA A 31 -27.32 -36.77 26.07
CA ALA A 31 -26.51 -37.35 25.01
C ALA A 31 -27.44 -38.11 24.05
N ALA A 32 -27.51 -37.65 22.80
CA ALA A 32 -28.11 -38.40 21.70
C ALA A 32 -26.98 -38.83 20.77
N THR A 33 -26.62 -40.10 20.86
CA THR A 33 -25.78 -40.82 19.89
C THR A 33 -26.58 -40.97 18.59
N ALA A 34 -26.27 -40.13 17.59
CA ALA A 34 -26.70 -40.33 16.22
C ALA A 34 -25.67 -41.21 15.47
N PRO A 35 -26.10 -42.07 14.54
CA PRO A 35 -25.21 -42.94 13.78
C PRO A 35 -24.38 -42.13 12.79
N SER A 36 -23.08 -42.43 12.75
CA SER A 36 -22.14 -41.94 11.76
C SER A 36 -22.50 -42.45 10.37
N GLU A 37 -23.16 -41.63 9.56
CA GLU A 37 -23.11 -41.78 8.11
C GLU A 37 -21.77 -41.20 7.64
N GLU A 38 -20.88 -42.09 7.22
CA GLU A 38 -19.65 -41.75 6.52
C GLU A 38 -20.02 -41.03 5.21
N ALA A 39 -20.01 -39.70 5.26
CA ALA A 39 -20.01 -38.90 4.05
C ALA A 39 -18.77 -39.28 3.22
N PRO A 40 -18.92 -39.54 1.91
CA PRO A 40 -17.77 -39.76 1.05
C PRO A 40 -16.89 -38.51 1.13
N SER A 41 -15.65 -38.73 1.53
CA SER A 41 -14.59 -37.74 1.54
C SER A 41 -14.51 -37.09 0.16
N GLU A 42 -15.03 -35.86 0.05
CA GLU A 42 -14.66 -34.88 -0.97
C GLU A 42 -13.21 -34.45 -0.74
N GLU A 43 -12.29 -35.41 -0.77
CA GLU A 43 -10.89 -35.14 -1.04
C GLU A 43 -10.78 -34.99 -2.57
N ALA A 44 -11.45 -33.96 -3.09
CA ALA A 44 -11.17 -33.43 -4.40
C ALA A 44 -9.75 -32.89 -4.34
N ALA A 45 -8.81 -33.75 -4.71
CA ALA A 45 -7.40 -33.47 -4.80
C ALA A 45 -7.18 -32.07 -5.41
N SER A 46 -6.84 -31.09 -4.57
CA SER A 46 -6.41 -29.76 -5.03
C SER A 46 -5.09 -29.95 -5.75
N HIS A 47 -5.17 -30.30 -7.03
CA HIS A 47 -4.02 -30.43 -7.90
C HIS A 47 -3.36 -29.06 -8.03
N GLY A 48 -2.34 -28.82 -7.19
CA GLY A 48 -1.21 -27.94 -7.45
C GLY A 48 -1.55 -26.51 -7.88
N ALA A 49 -2.54 -25.85 -7.26
CA ALA A 49 -2.66 -24.41 -7.44
C ALA A 49 -1.40 -23.75 -6.87
N ARG A 50 -0.55 -23.19 -7.75
CA ARG A 50 0.61 -22.40 -7.32
C ARG A 50 0.12 -21.31 -6.37
N PRO A 51 0.84 -21.02 -5.27
CA PRO A 51 0.44 -19.94 -4.37
C PRO A 51 0.31 -18.64 -5.16
N PRO A 52 -0.70 -17.81 -4.85
CA PRO A 52 -0.92 -16.55 -5.55
C PRO A 52 0.33 -15.67 -5.45
N TYR A 53 0.54 -14.84 -6.46
CA TYR A 53 1.48 -13.74 -6.37
C TYR A 53 0.83 -12.61 -5.58
N SER A 54 1.45 -12.22 -4.48
CA SER A 54 0.93 -11.21 -3.55
C SER A 54 1.79 -9.94 -3.56
N LEU A 55 1.12 -8.80 -3.45
CA LEU A 55 1.74 -7.49 -3.47
C LEU A 55 1.14 -6.61 -2.37
N LEU A 56 1.99 -5.94 -1.61
CA LEU A 56 1.60 -4.86 -0.67
C LEU A 56 1.92 -3.50 -1.32
N GLN A 57 0.99 -2.56 -1.29
CA GLN A 57 1.25 -1.18 -1.66
C GLN A 57 0.99 -0.25 -0.47
N MET A 58 1.86 0.74 -0.31
CA MET A 58 1.71 1.83 0.64
C MET A 58 2.24 3.15 0.07
N ASN A 59 1.51 4.24 0.20
CA ASN A 59 2.07 5.60 0.16
C ASN A 59 2.50 5.98 1.59
N LEU A 60 3.78 6.30 1.78
CA LEU A 60 4.37 6.47 3.12
C LEU A 60 4.40 7.93 3.60
N CYS A 61 4.11 8.91 2.74
CA CYS A 61 4.19 10.33 3.10
C CYS A 61 5.53 10.76 3.75
N LEU A 62 6.62 10.10 3.39
CA LEU A 62 7.82 10.01 4.24
C LEU A 62 8.88 11.08 3.97
N SER A 63 8.68 11.98 3.01
CA SER A 63 9.68 13.00 2.62
C SER A 63 10.17 13.90 3.76
N GLY A 64 9.34 14.05 4.80
CA GLY A 64 9.57 14.98 5.91
C GLY A 64 9.44 16.46 5.52
N TYR A 65 8.91 16.76 4.33
CA TYR A 65 8.39 18.08 4.01
C TYR A 65 6.99 18.22 4.60
N ALA A 66 6.71 19.38 5.19
CA ALA A 66 5.39 19.68 5.73
C ALA A 66 4.33 19.59 4.63
N GLY A 67 3.23 18.88 4.89
CA GLY A 67 2.04 18.88 4.02
C GLY A 67 1.59 17.53 3.46
N CYS A 68 2.34 16.42 3.65
CA CYS A 68 1.83 15.11 3.26
C CYS A 68 0.83 14.59 4.30
N TYR A 69 1.31 14.26 5.51
CA TYR A 69 0.44 13.92 6.62
C TYR A 69 1.03 14.39 7.94
N ALA A 70 0.23 15.12 8.73
CA ALA A 70 0.68 15.65 10.02
C ALA A 70 0.88 14.54 11.08
N GLY A 71 0.25 13.38 10.90
CA GLY A 71 0.38 12.22 11.77
C GLY A 71 1.50 11.26 11.37
N THR A 72 2.32 11.59 10.36
CA THR A 72 3.48 10.76 10.04
C THR A 72 4.53 10.88 11.14
N GLU A 73 4.80 9.76 11.80
CA GLU A 73 5.79 9.67 12.87
C GLU A 73 6.97 8.80 12.43
N TYR A 74 8.17 9.39 12.47
CA TYR A 74 9.41 8.66 12.25
C TYR A 74 10.03 8.24 13.60
N PRO A 75 10.53 7.00 13.76
CA PRO A 75 10.61 5.92 12.76
C PRO A 75 9.36 5.03 12.66
N ASN A 76 8.27 5.32 13.38
CA ASN A 76 7.10 4.43 13.52
C ASN A 76 6.48 3.98 12.17
N ILE A 77 6.44 4.84 11.15
CA ILE A 77 5.96 4.44 9.81
C ILE A 77 6.85 3.39 9.12
N VAL A 78 8.17 3.40 9.38
CA VAL A 78 9.10 2.37 8.91
C VAL A 78 8.81 1.05 9.63
N ASP A 79 8.58 1.11 10.93
CA ASP A 79 8.22 -0.06 11.75
C ASP A 79 6.88 -0.67 11.32
N GLU A 80 5.85 0.16 11.09
CA GLU A 80 4.55 -0.27 10.58
C GLU A 80 4.67 -0.93 9.21
N THR A 81 5.48 -0.35 8.31
CA THR A 81 5.72 -0.93 6.98
C THR A 81 6.35 -2.32 7.09
N VAL A 82 7.39 -2.48 7.92
CA VAL A 82 8.03 -3.79 8.15
C VAL A 82 7.05 -4.80 8.74
N ALA A 83 6.26 -4.39 9.74
CA ALA A 83 5.27 -5.26 10.38
C ALA A 83 4.22 -5.76 9.38
N ARG A 84 3.74 -4.90 8.48
CA ARG A 84 2.77 -5.28 7.43
C ARG A 84 3.35 -6.25 6.41
N ILE A 85 4.58 -6.01 5.97
CA ILE A 85 5.28 -6.92 5.05
C ILE A 85 5.39 -8.32 5.67
N GLN A 86 5.78 -8.39 6.95
CA GLN A 86 5.93 -9.64 7.68
C GLN A 86 4.58 -10.33 7.94
N ALA A 87 3.55 -9.57 8.35
CA ALA A 87 2.22 -10.10 8.65
C ALA A 87 1.52 -10.67 7.40
N ASN A 88 1.70 -10.03 6.23
CA ASN A 88 1.06 -10.45 4.99
C ASN A 88 1.85 -11.48 4.19
N ASP A 89 3.13 -11.68 4.52
CA ASP A 89 4.08 -12.56 3.82
C ASP A 89 4.07 -12.38 2.29
N VAL A 90 4.03 -11.13 1.81
CA VAL A 90 3.85 -10.83 0.38
C VAL A 90 5.02 -11.30 -0.51
N ASN A 91 4.84 -11.33 -1.83
CA ASN A 91 5.96 -11.57 -2.76
C ASN A 91 6.67 -10.27 -3.13
N ALA A 92 5.91 -9.17 -3.21
CA ALA A 92 6.42 -7.87 -3.58
C ALA A 92 5.79 -6.74 -2.77
N VAL A 93 6.47 -5.60 -2.74
CA VAL A 93 6.02 -4.37 -2.08
C VAL A 93 6.28 -3.22 -3.02
N THR A 94 5.33 -2.30 -3.14
CA THR A 94 5.49 -1.03 -3.84
C THR A 94 5.29 0.11 -2.87
N LEU A 95 6.25 1.02 -2.80
CA LEU A 95 6.20 2.16 -1.90
C LEU A 95 6.21 3.45 -2.70
N ASN A 96 5.23 4.33 -2.44
CA ASN A 96 5.24 5.71 -2.92
C ASN A 96 5.63 6.65 -1.80
N GLU A 97 6.13 7.82 -2.18
CA GLU A 97 6.57 8.87 -1.26
C GLU A 97 7.55 8.38 -0.19
N ALA A 98 8.44 7.47 -0.57
CA ALA A 98 9.41 6.86 0.32
C ALA A 98 10.75 7.59 0.26
N CYS A 99 11.56 7.38 1.29
CA CYS A 99 12.95 7.82 1.36
C CYS A 99 13.88 6.64 1.07
N SER A 100 14.89 6.84 0.22
CA SER A 100 15.75 5.73 -0.25
C SER A 100 16.51 5.03 0.89
N GLY A 101 16.91 5.76 1.93
CA GLY A 101 17.52 5.18 3.13
C GLY A 101 16.54 4.33 3.94
N ASP A 102 15.31 4.81 4.10
CA ASP A 102 14.24 4.09 4.81
C ASP A 102 13.84 2.83 4.04
N VAL A 103 13.80 2.88 2.70
CA VAL A 103 13.59 1.71 1.82
C VAL A 103 14.70 0.67 2.00
N ALA A 104 15.96 1.11 2.07
CA ALA A 104 17.09 0.23 2.31
C ALA A 104 17.00 -0.43 3.69
N GLU A 105 16.56 0.30 4.72
CA GLU A 105 16.32 -0.24 6.06
C GLU A 105 15.19 -1.28 6.05
N ILE A 106 14.04 -0.97 5.44
CA ILE A 106 12.91 -1.91 5.29
C ILE A 106 13.36 -3.19 4.59
N ALA A 107 14.11 -3.06 3.49
CA ALA A 107 14.65 -4.19 2.75
C ALA A 107 15.58 -5.05 3.63
N ALA A 108 16.48 -4.43 4.39
CA ALA A 108 17.38 -5.15 5.30
C ALA A 108 16.62 -5.90 6.41
N ARG A 109 15.58 -5.29 6.99
CA ARG A 109 14.78 -5.87 8.07
C ARG A 109 13.85 -6.99 7.61
N THR A 110 13.47 -6.99 6.33
CA THR A 110 12.55 -7.99 5.75
C THR A 110 13.27 -9.06 4.93
N GLY A 111 14.53 -8.83 4.57
CA GLY A 111 15.29 -9.71 3.67
C GLY A 111 14.92 -9.56 2.19
N TYR A 112 14.24 -8.48 1.81
CA TYR A 112 13.80 -8.24 0.44
C TYR A 112 14.91 -7.60 -0.39
N HIS A 113 14.92 -7.89 -1.69
CA HIS A 113 15.66 -7.12 -2.69
C HIS A 113 14.89 -5.85 -3.03
N TYR A 114 15.58 -4.76 -3.42
CA TYR A 114 14.88 -3.53 -3.78
C TYR A 114 15.49 -2.79 -4.98
N ARG A 115 14.66 -1.93 -5.58
CA ARG A 115 15.03 -0.87 -6.51
C ARG A 115 14.30 0.41 -6.12
N PHE A 116 14.92 1.53 -6.41
CA PHE A 116 14.43 2.85 -6.06
C PHE A 116 14.52 3.78 -7.26
N ALA A 117 13.48 4.58 -7.49
CA ALA A 117 13.43 5.60 -8.52
C ALA A 117 13.27 6.98 -7.86
N THR A 118 14.35 7.76 -7.89
CA THR A 118 14.42 9.11 -7.31
C THR A 118 13.61 10.10 -8.13
N VAL A 119 12.68 10.83 -7.50
CA VAL A 119 11.95 11.92 -8.16
C VAL A 119 12.78 13.20 -8.20
N ILE A 120 12.55 14.03 -9.22
CA ILE A 120 13.20 15.34 -9.36
C ILE A 120 12.21 16.43 -8.98
N TYR A 121 12.49 17.14 -7.90
CA TYR A 121 11.67 18.21 -7.36
C TYR A 121 12.34 19.55 -7.63
N ARG A 122 11.66 20.45 -8.36
CA ARG A 122 12.18 21.77 -8.77
C ARG A 122 13.57 21.70 -9.41
N GLY A 123 13.79 20.69 -10.25
CA GLY A 123 15.03 20.52 -11.03
C GLY A 123 16.19 19.83 -10.28
N ALA A 124 16.00 19.36 -9.06
CA ALA A 124 17.01 18.61 -8.31
C ALA A 124 16.40 17.40 -7.58
N GLU A 125 17.24 16.44 -7.18
CA GLU A 125 16.79 15.37 -6.27
C GLU A 125 16.30 15.98 -4.95
N LEU A 126 15.21 15.42 -4.42
CA LEU A 126 14.64 15.89 -3.16
C LEU A 126 15.23 15.11 -1.98
N PRO A 127 16.08 15.70 -1.12
CA PRO A 127 16.58 15.01 0.06
C PRO A 127 15.46 14.86 1.10
N CYS A 128 15.37 13.68 1.70
CA CYS A 128 14.45 13.45 2.80
C CYS A 128 14.89 14.21 4.06
N ARG A 129 13.93 14.84 4.74
CA ARG A 129 14.14 15.73 5.90
C ARG A 129 13.56 15.11 7.16
N THR A 130 14.03 15.53 8.34
CA THR A 130 13.38 15.20 9.63
C THR A 130 13.20 13.69 9.92
N PRO A 131 14.24 13.00 10.42
CA PRO A 131 15.62 13.45 10.49
C PRO A 131 16.28 13.49 9.11
N GLY A 132 17.38 14.24 8.99
CA GLY A 132 18.22 14.21 7.80
C GLY A 132 19.00 12.90 7.67
N GLY A 133 19.61 12.65 6.51
CA GLY A 133 20.44 11.46 6.27
C GLY A 133 19.66 10.22 5.78
N ARG A 134 18.34 10.35 5.58
CA ARG A 134 17.46 9.26 5.10
C ARG A 134 17.46 9.07 3.58
N GLY A 135 18.41 9.69 2.88
CA GLY A 135 18.54 9.62 1.43
C GLY A 135 17.63 10.59 0.68
N VAL A 136 17.11 10.15 -0.47
CA VAL A 136 16.31 10.96 -1.40
C VAL A 136 14.90 10.40 -1.56
N PHE A 137 13.97 11.26 -1.95
CA PHE A 137 12.55 10.96 -2.08
C PHE A 137 12.22 10.28 -3.41
N GLY A 138 11.23 9.40 -3.41
CA GLY A 138 10.76 8.74 -4.63
C GLY A 138 9.92 7.49 -4.41
N ASN A 139 9.98 6.60 -5.40
CA ASN A 139 9.23 5.35 -5.44
C ASN A 139 10.14 4.15 -5.29
N ALA A 140 9.64 3.06 -4.71
CA ALA A 140 10.40 1.83 -4.56
C ALA A 140 9.59 0.60 -4.93
N VAL A 141 10.29 -0.41 -5.42
CA VAL A 141 9.78 -1.79 -5.49
C VAL A 141 10.72 -2.67 -4.68
N LEU A 142 10.15 -3.46 -3.77
CA LEU A 142 10.85 -4.49 -3.01
C LEU A 142 10.27 -5.86 -3.37
N THR A 143 11.12 -6.88 -3.45
CA THR A 143 10.69 -8.24 -3.78
C THR A 143 11.39 -9.27 -2.91
N LYS A 144 10.65 -10.29 -2.46
CA LYS A 144 11.23 -11.43 -1.71
C LYS A 144 12.20 -12.23 -2.58
N GLU A 145 11.92 -12.31 -3.88
CA GLU A 145 12.76 -12.92 -4.90
C GLU A 145 13.81 -11.95 -5.42
N ALA A 146 14.90 -12.47 -5.98
CA ALA A 146 15.92 -11.65 -6.65
C ALA A 146 15.32 -10.82 -7.79
N ILE A 147 15.77 -9.57 -7.91
CA ILE A 147 15.46 -8.67 -9.03
C ILE A 147 16.46 -8.94 -10.15
N LEU A 148 15.98 -9.43 -11.30
CA LEU A 148 16.80 -9.77 -12.47
C LEU A 148 17.05 -8.57 -13.38
N ALA A 149 16.06 -7.68 -13.48
CA ALA A 149 16.12 -6.47 -14.29
C ALA A 149 15.28 -5.36 -13.65
N SER A 150 15.59 -4.13 -13.97
CA SER A 150 14.84 -2.95 -13.52
C SER A 150 14.88 -1.85 -14.55
N GLU A 151 13.79 -1.12 -14.66
CA GLU A 151 13.63 0.01 -15.58
C GLU A 151 12.82 1.10 -14.86
N ASP A 152 13.27 2.35 -14.98
CA ASP A 152 12.53 3.52 -14.53
C ASP A 152 12.68 4.66 -15.54
N ALA A 153 11.66 5.51 -15.64
CA ALA A 153 11.75 6.74 -16.42
C ALA A 153 10.82 7.82 -15.82
N PRO A 154 11.15 9.11 -16.02
CA PRO A 154 10.20 10.17 -15.77
C PRO A 154 9.04 10.08 -16.77
N PHE A 155 7.87 10.54 -16.35
CA PHE A 155 6.80 10.79 -17.32
C PHE A 155 7.16 11.95 -18.26
N SER A 156 6.56 11.95 -19.44
CA SER A 156 6.74 12.97 -20.47
C SER A 156 6.30 14.38 -20.03
N VAL A 157 5.40 14.48 -19.05
CA VAL A 157 4.88 15.74 -18.51
C VAL A 157 4.98 15.79 -16.98
N PHE A 158 5.11 17.00 -16.44
CA PHE A 158 5.10 17.27 -15.00
C PHE A 158 4.53 18.66 -14.71
N SER A 159 3.98 18.85 -13.51
CA SER A 159 3.26 20.06 -13.09
C SER A 159 4.17 21.25 -12.72
N GLY A 160 5.45 21.21 -13.14
CA GLY A 160 6.46 22.22 -12.81
C GLY A 160 7.14 22.05 -11.45
N VAL A 161 6.51 21.34 -10.50
CA VAL A 161 7.04 21.17 -9.14
C VAL A 161 7.80 19.85 -8.96
N GLU A 162 7.20 18.74 -9.39
CA GLU A 162 7.74 17.39 -9.18
C GLU A 162 7.66 16.59 -10.47
N GLN A 163 8.83 16.15 -10.98
CA GLN A 163 8.92 15.22 -12.09
C GLN A 163 8.72 13.79 -11.57
N ARG A 164 7.48 13.34 -11.66
CA ARG A 164 7.05 12.00 -11.27
C ARG A 164 7.52 10.94 -12.27
N ARG A 165 7.61 9.70 -11.80
CA ARG A 165 8.26 8.58 -12.51
C ARG A 165 7.52 7.28 -12.28
N TRP A 166 7.71 6.34 -13.20
CA TRP A 166 7.36 4.94 -12.99
C TRP A 166 8.63 4.11 -12.76
N LEU A 167 8.48 3.00 -12.04
CA LEU A 167 9.53 2.02 -11.79
C LEU A 167 8.94 0.62 -11.99
N CYS A 168 9.62 -0.21 -12.77
CA CYS A 168 9.28 -1.62 -12.96
C CYS A 168 10.51 -2.50 -12.70
N VAL A 169 10.29 -3.66 -12.09
CA VAL A 169 11.33 -4.68 -11.87
C VAL A 169 10.84 -6.04 -12.36
N THR A 170 11.74 -6.84 -12.92
CA THR A 170 11.45 -8.24 -13.26
C THR A 170 12.04 -9.15 -12.19
N THR A 171 11.19 -9.96 -11.53
CA THR A 171 11.66 -10.90 -10.48
C THR A 171 12.23 -12.19 -11.05
N ALA A 172 12.88 -13.00 -10.20
CA ALA A 172 13.36 -14.33 -10.55
C ALA A 172 12.26 -15.28 -11.06
N ARG A 173 11.00 -15.07 -10.64
CA ARG A 173 9.82 -15.78 -11.17
C ARG A 173 9.27 -15.20 -12.48
N ARG A 174 9.96 -14.21 -13.05
CA ARG A 174 9.59 -13.53 -14.30
C ARG A 174 8.23 -12.82 -14.23
N VAL A 175 7.92 -12.26 -13.07
CA VAL A 175 6.80 -11.32 -12.89
C VAL A 175 7.38 -9.90 -12.97
N ASP A 176 6.73 -9.04 -13.73
CA ASP A 176 7.02 -7.61 -13.73
C ASP A 176 6.19 -6.94 -12.63
N VAL A 177 6.88 -6.34 -11.66
CA VAL A 177 6.27 -5.58 -10.56
C VAL A 177 6.55 -4.11 -10.81
N CYS A 178 5.49 -3.32 -10.94
CA CYS A 178 5.58 -1.91 -11.27
C CYS A 178 4.93 -1.02 -10.20
N THR A 179 5.42 0.21 -10.08
CA THR A 179 4.80 1.25 -9.26
C THR A 179 4.98 2.62 -9.90
N SER A 180 4.10 3.54 -9.52
CA SER A 180 4.22 4.95 -9.85
C SER A 180 3.42 5.79 -8.85
N HIS A 181 3.70 7.08 -8.83
CA HIS A 181 2.93 8.10 -8.13
C HIS A 181 2.56 9.16 -9.18
N LEU A 182 1.28 9.40 -9.49
CA LEU A 182 0.86 10.33 -10.57
C LEU A 182 0.42 11.68 -10.04
N SER A 183 0.56 12.76 -10.80
CA SER A 183 0.28 14.14 -10.36
C SER A 183 -1.11 14.36 -9.74
N THR A 184 -1.21 15.33 -8.83
CA THR A 184 -2.44 15.65 -8.07
C THR A 184 -3.35 16.68 -8.74
N ASP A 185 -3.05 17.09 -9.97
CA ASP A 185 -3.73 18.21 -10.66
C ASP A 185 -5.09 17.83 -11.28
N GLY A 186 -5.64 16.67 -10.88
CA GLY A 186 -6.98 16.21 -11.24
C GLY A 186 -7.06 15.49 -12.59
N GLU A 187 -8.23 14.95 -12.90
CA GLU A 187 -8.43 13.99 -14.01
C GLU A 187 -8.94 14.58 -15.32
N ALA A 188 -9.13 15.91 -15.38
CA ALA A 188 -9.68 16.57 -16.56
C ALA A 188 -8.79 16.32 -17.79
N PRO A 189 -9.38 16.15 -19.00
CA PRO A 189 -8.58 15.97 -20.22
C PRO A 189 -7.54 17.08 -20.39
N GLY A 190 -6.28 16.69 -20.59
CA GLY A 190 -5.15 17.60 -20.75
C GLY A 190 -4.45 17.98 -19.44
N SER A 191 -4.94 17.55 -18.27
CA SER A 191 -4.17 17.64 -17.03
C SER A 191 -2.91 16.78 -17.08
N THR A 192 -1.92 17.10 -16.24
CA THR A 192 -0.69 16.33 -16.10
C THR A 192 -1.01 14.89 -15.73
N ASN A 193 -1.87 14.67 -14.74
CA ASN A 193 -2.32 13.32 -14.36
C ASN A 193 -2.96 12.57 -15.53
N SER A 194 -3.81 13.22 -16.33
CA SER A 194 -4.49 12.53 -17.45
C SER A 194 -3.50 12.01 -18.50
N VAL A 195 -2.45 12.78 -18.79
CA VAL A 195 -1.39 12.40 -19.73
C VAL A 195 -0.50 11.31 -19.12
N GLN A 196 -0.08 11.47 -17.86
CA GLN A 196 0.71 10.47 -17.15
C GLN A 196 -0.02 9.13 -17.02
N CYS A 197 -1.34 9.15 -16.81
CA CYS A 197 -2.18 7.96 -16.74
C CYS A 197 -2.22 7.21 -18.08
N ALA A 198 -2.35 7.93 -19.20
CA ALA A 198 -2.29 7.33 -20.53
C ALA A 198 -0.91 6.73 -20.81
N GLU A 199 0.16 7.43 -20.42
CA GLU A 199 1.54 6.94 -20.55
C GLU A 199 1.79 5.70 -19.68
N LEU A 200 1.33 5.71 -18.42
CA LEU A 200 1.40 4.54 -17.53
C LEU A 200 0.69 3.33 -18.15
N GLY A 201 -0.50 3.53 -18.74
CA GLY A 201 -1.21 2.50 -19.47
C GLY A 201 -0.37 1.89 -20.60
N GLN A 202 0.34 2.72 -21.37
CA GLN A 202 1.26 2.25 -22.42
C GLN A 202 2.46 1.49 -21.85
N VAL A 203 3.08 1.99 -20.78
CA VAL A 203 4.19 1.31 -20.08
C VAL A 203 3.76 -0.10 -19.67
N LEU A 204 2.59 -0.23 -19.03
CA LEU A 204 2.07 -1.53 -18.59
C LEU A 204 1.67 -2.43 -19.79
N ALA A 205 1.09 -1.87 -20.85
CA ALA A 205 0.70 -2.63 -22.04
C ALA A 205 1.89 -3.24 -22.80
N THR A 206 3.06 -2.59 -22.73
CA THR A 206 4.28 -3.08 -23.39
C THR A 206 4.96 -4.21 -22.62
N ARG A 207 4.53 -4.52 -21.40
CA ARG A 207 5.12 -5.61 -20.61
C ARG A 207 4.72 -6.95 -21.24
N GLY A 208 5.71 -7.71 -21.69
CA GLY A 208 5.52 -9.04 -22.29
C GLY A 208 5.41 -10.20 -21.29
N ARG A 209 5.30 -9.89 -19.99
CA ARG A 209 5.30 -10.86 -18.87
C ARG A 209 4.04 -10.71 -18.01
N PRO A 210 3.73 -11.69 -17.13
CA PRO A 210 2.79 -11.46 -16.05
C PRO A 210 3.19 -10.20 -15.28
N THR A 211 2.29 -9.23 -15.22
CA THR A 211 2.55 -7.89 -14.72
C THR A 211 1.56 -7.57 -13.62
N ILE A 212 2.08 -7.05 -12.52
CA ILE A 212 1.30 -6.48 -11.42
C ILE A 212 1.84 -5.09 -11.11
N PHE A 213 0.93 -4.13 -11.02
CA PHE A 213 1.20 -2.75 -10.66
C PHE A 213 0.42 -2.41 -9.40
N ALA A 214 1.03 -1.60 -8.52
CA ALA A 214 0.26 -0.82 -7.57
C ALA A 214 0.95 0.50 -7.23
N GLY A 215 0.14 1.52 -6.97
CA GLY A 215 0.62 2.82 -6.52
C GLY A 215 -0.51 3.83 -6.36
N ASP A 216 -0.15 4.96 -5.79
CA ASP A 216 -1.01 6.15 -5.69
C ASP A 216 -1.08 6.85 -7.05
N VAL A 217 -2.22 6.75 -7.72
CA VAL A 217 -2.42 7.36 -9.03
C VAL A 217 -3.15 8.70 -8.95
N ASN A 218 -3.43 9.22 -7.75
CA ASN A 218 -4.09 10.51 -7.49
C ASN A 218 -5.35 10.73 -8.35
N ARG A 219 -6.08 9.65 -8.61
CA ARG A 219 -7.25 9.65 -9.47
C ARG A 219 -8.14 8.45 -9.19
N ARG A 220 -9.43 8.58 -9.48
CA ARG A 220 -10.46 7.54 -9.34
C ARG A 220 -10.65 6.72 -10.60
N THR A 221 -10.42 7.30 -11.77
CA THR A 221 -10.56 6.56 -13.04
C THR A 221 -9.31 5.71 -13.29
N SER A 222 -9.49 4.49 -13.78
CA SER A 222 -8.38 3.56 -14.04
C SER A 222 -7.40 4.05 -15.12
N CYS A 223 -6.11 3.75 -14.93
CA CYS A 223 -5.06 3.82 -15.96
C CYS A 223 -4.73 2.46 -16.58
N ALA A 224 -5.40 1.39 -16.16
CA ALA A 224 -5.09 0.04 -16.60
C ALA A 224 -5.27 -0.06 -18.13
N PRO A 225 -4.30 -0.65 -18.86
CA PRO A 225 -4.49 -0.92 -20.27
C PRO A 225 -5.50 -2.07 -20.49
N ALA A 226 -5.96 -2.23 -21.72
CA ALA A 226 -6.85 -3.34 -22.07
C ALA A 226 -6.27 -4.70 -21.67
N GLY A 227 -7.13 -5.60 -21.19
CA GLY A 227 -6.72 -6.92 -20.70
C GLY A 227 -6.15 -6.93 -19.28
N HIS A 228 -5.95 -5.76 -18.65
CA HIS A 228 -5.63 -5.68 -17.23
C HIS A 228 -6.90 -5.49 -16.39
N TRP A 229 -6.95 -6.13 -15.23
CA TRP A 229 -7.93 -5.83 -14.20
C TRP A 229 -7.57 -4.52 -13.49
N THR A 230 -8.57 -3.93 -12.81
CA THR A 230 -8.39 -2.78 -11.92
C THR A 230 -9.00 -3.09 -10.57
N LEU A 231 -8.23 -2.85 -9.51
CA LEU A 231 -8.67 -2.83 -8.13
C LEU A 231 -8.32 -1.46 -7.54
N THR A 232 -9.20 -0.91 -6.70
CA THR A 232 -9.05 0.45 -6.15
C THR A 232 -9.36 0.45 -4.66
N ASP A 233 -8.74 1.36 -3.93
CA ASP A 233 -9.03 1.63 -2.51
C ASP A 233 -10.25 2.54 -2.29
N ALA A 234 -11.26 2.48 -3.16
CA ALA A 234 -12.47 3.31 -3.05
C ALA A 234 -13.24 3.13 -1.73
N ALA A 235 -13.01 2.02 -1.02
CA ALA A 235 -13.58 1.72 0.29
C ALA A 235 -12.61 1.99 1.46
N ALA A 236 -11.43 2.59 1.22
CA ALA A 236 -10.50 2.96 2.27
C ALA A 236 -11.09 4.03 3.19
N THR A 237 -10.60 4.06 4.43
CA THR A 237 -10.98 5.09 5.40
C THR A 237 -10.22 6.38 5.12
N GLN A 238 -8.95 6.26 4.72
CA GLN A 238 -8.05 7.38 4.48
C GLN A 238 -7.76 7.53 2.98
N ALA A 239 -7.88 8.75 2.47
CA ALA A 239 -7.70 9.11 1.06
C ALA A 239 -8.34 8.13 0.04
N PRO A 240 -9.65 7.84 0.11
CA PRO A 240 -10.25 6.77 -0.68
C PRO A 240 -10.26 7.01 -2.19
N GLY A 241 -9.93 5.95 -2.93
CA GLY A 241 -10.11 5.85 -4.38
C GLY A 241 -8.99 6.49 -5.19
N ILE A 242 -7.80 6.64 -4.63
CA ILE A 242 -6.64 7.19 -5.35
C ILE A 242 -5.46 6.21 -5.44
N GLN A 243 -5.43 5.16 -4.61
CA GLN A 243 -4.45 4.07 -4.78
C GLN A 243 -5.08 2.92 -5.55
N HIS A 244 -4.42 2.54 -6.62
CA HIS A 244 -4.90 1.53 -7.53
C HIS A 244 -3.90 0.38 -7.64
N ALA A 245 -4.44 -0.79 -7.96
CA ALA A 245 -3.68 -1.93 -8.45
C ALA A 245 -4.20 -2.38 -9.81
N TYR A 246 -3.27 -2.73 -10.70
CA TYR A 246 -3.55 -3.24 -12.03
C TYR A 246 -2.77 -4.52 -12.28
N GLY A 247 -3.25 -5.37 -13.19
CA GLY A 247 -2.44 -6.52 -13.61
C GLY A 247 -3.15 -7.41 -14.62
N ASN A 248 -2.40 -8.35 -15.18
CA ASN A 248 -2.89 -9.38 -16.10
C ASN A 248 -2.80 -10.78 -15.49
N LEU A 249 -2.57 -10.87 -14.17
CA LEU A 249 -2.66 -12.11 -13.40
C LEU A 249 -4.13 -12.56 -13.26
N THR A 250 -4.35 -13.81 -12.87
CA THR A 250 -5.67 -14.42 -12.77
C THR A 250 -6.30 -14.20 -11.38
N SER A 251 -7.63 -14.14 -11.32
CA SER A 251 -8.40 -14.13 -10.06
C SER A 251 -7.92 -13.12 -9.01
N PRO A 252 -7.80 -11.82 -9.35
CA PRO A 252 -7.29 -10.81 -8.42
C PRO A 252 -8.25 -10.60 -7.23
N ARG A 253 -7.67 -10.36 -6.06
CA ARG A 253 -8.38 -9.95 -4.84
C ARG A 253 -7.63 -8.80 -4.19
N LEU A 254 -8.39 -7.90 -3.58
CA LEU A 254 -7.89 -6.76 -2.82
C LEU A 254 -8.37 -6.87 -1.37
N GLU A 255 -7.45 -6.64 -0.45
CA GLU A 255 -7.71 -6.39 0.96
C GLU A 255 -7.18 -4.99 1.29
N LEU A 256 -7.97 -4.22 2.05
CA LEU A 256 -7.57 -2.89 2.53
C LEU A 256 -7.25 -3.00 4.01
N GLU A 257 -6.10 -2.45 4.39
CA GLU A 257 -5.67 -2.43 5.78
C GLU A 257 -5.50 -0.99 6.27
N PRO A 258 -6.25 -0.55 7.29
CA PRO A 258 -6.08 0.78 7.88
C PRO A 258 -4.66 0.99 8.38
N THR A 259 -4.07 2.15 8.13
CA THR A 259 -2.72 2.54 8.57
C THR A 259 -2.76 3.60 9.66
N THR A 260 -1.68 3.70 10.43
CA THR A 260 -1.60 4.63 11.57
C THR A 260 -0.78 5.87 11.24
N TYR A 261 0.36 5.69 10.56
CA TYR A 261 1.37 6.74 10.40
C TYR A 261 1.47 7.32 8.98
N THR A 262 0.44 7.10 8.17
CA THR A 262 0.23 7.71 6.86
C THR A 262 -1.27 7.94 6.67
N ASP A 263 -1.66 8.86 5.80
CA ASP A 263 -3.05 9.16 5.43
C ASP A 263 -3.58 8.26 4.30
N HIS A 264 -2.89 7.14 4.05
CA HIS A 264 -3.24 6.17 3.03
C HIS A 264 -3.35 4.79 3.64
N ASP A 265 -4.52 4.17 3.55
CA ASP A 265 -4.66 2.76 3.91
C ASP A 265 -3.80 1.88 2.97
N ALA A 266 -3.29 0.77 3.47
CA ALA A 266 -2.47 -0.14 2.67
C ALA A 266 -3.33 -1.04 1.79
N LEU A 267 -2.84 -1.36 0.59
CA LEU A 267 -3.49 -2.28 -0.35
C LEU A 267 -2.72 -3.59 -0.37
N VAL A 268 -3.40 -4.69 -0.05
CA VAL A 268 -2.85 -6.04 -0.22
C VAL A 268 -3.57 -6.73 -1.36
N VAL A 269 -2.83 -7.01 -2.43
CA VAL A 269 -3.35 -7.65 -3.64
C VAL A 269 -2.85 -9.08 -3.72
N ARG A 270 -3.74 -10.01 -4.06
CA ARG A 270 -3.39 -11.42 -4.30
C ARG A 270 -3.98 -11.85 -5.63
N ALA A 271 -3.16 -12.39 -6.53
CA ALA A 271 -3.60 -12.87 -7.84
C ALA A 271 -2.83 -14.13 -8.26
N GLY A 272 -3.50 -15.07 -8.91
CA GLY A 272 -2.89 -16.29 -9.42
C GLY A 272 -2.01 -16.03 -10.65
N LEU A 273 -0.85 -16.67 -10.73
CA LEU A 273 -0.05 -16.61 -11.96
C LEU A 273 -0.76 -17.34 -13.11
N PRO A 274 -0.72 -16.79 -14.34
CA PRO A 274 -1.17 -17.52 -15.52
C PRO A 274 -0.35 -18.81 -15.68
N ARG A 275 -0.99 -19.83 -16.25
CA ARG A 275 -0.36 -21.13 -16.50
C ARG A 275 0.68 -21.06 -17.61
#